data_AF-A0A536UDQ8-F1
#
_entry.id   AF-A0A536UDQ8-F1
#
_cell.length_a   1.000
_cell.length_b   1.000
_cell.length_c   1.000
_cell.angle_alpha   90.00
_cell.angle_beta   90.00
_cell.angle_gamma   90.00
#
_symmetry.space_group_name_H-M   'P 1'
#
loop_
_entity.id
_entity.type
_entity.pdbx_description
1 polymer ?
#
loop_
_entity_poly.entity_id
_entity_poly.type
_entity_poly.pdbx_seq_one_letter_code
_entity_poly.pdbx_strand_id
1 'polypeptide(L)'
;MPKRGVAHDQDAPSAPQTAATEPVNRTAGLRAGAPRRVLDMSSADRGDHSGSSARISDTVCSMPPPNWKPSRGRLRRLNRRQRKRLHVGEFTETGFEIRIEFVAPLADEALDRFTTNLLELAGVRRLLIGGLGGRLPLTRTEGFVVRDGRGSPSEEDRRAIVDWLRTQPEVASVSSSDPVDAWYGWAPAAAAPTDPTAEAAG
;
A
#
# COMPACT_ATOMS: atom_id res chain seq x y z
N MET A 1 -7.22 20.10 72.23
CA MET A 1 -7.90 20.68 71.05
C MET A 1 -7.57 19.86 69.82
N PRO A 2 -8.46 18.96 69.36
CA PRO A 2 -8.48 18.49 67.97
C PRO A 2 -9.80 18.86 67.30
N LYS A 3 -9.77 19.46 66.10
CA LYS A 3 -10.97 19.61 65.26
C LYS A 3 -10.88 18.67 64.06
N ARG A 4 -11.91 17.83 64.01
CA ARG A 4 -12.22 16.76 63.06
C ARG A 4 -12.23 17.27 61.62
N GLY A 5 -11.73 16.42 60.72
CA GLY A 5 -11.98 16.52 59.30
C GLY A 5 -13.26 15.78 58.86
N VAL A 6 -13.29 15.55 57.55
CA VAL A 6 -14.27 14.81 56.73
C VAL A 6 -15.35 15.71 56.12
N ALA A 7 -15.04 16.27 54.94
CA ALA A 7 -16.04 16.63 53.95
C ALA A 7 -16.32 15.39 53.09
N HIS A 8 -17.59 14.97 53.06
CA HIS A 8 -18.14 14.11 52.04
C HIS A 8 -18.34 14.94 50.77
N ASP A 9 -17.88 14.42 49.64
CA ASP A 9 -18.54 14.71 48.37
C ASP A 9 -18.67 13.39 47.60
N GLN A 10 -19.91 13.07 47.28
CA GLN A 10 -20.35 11.86 46.59
C GLN A 10 -20.75 12.31 45.20
N ASP A 11 -19.98 11.95 44.18
CA ASP A 11 -20.44 12.05 42.81
C ASP A 11 -20.15 10.74 42.07
N ALA A 12 -21.22 9.96 41.92
CA ALA A 12 -21.28 8.75 41.12
C ALA A 12 -21.90 9.09 39.76
N PRO A 13 -21.27 8.75 38.63
CA PRO A 13 -21.97 8.73 37.36
C PRO A 13 -22.50 7.33 37.02
N SER A 14 -23.82 7.30 36.91
CA SER A 14 -24.74 6.27 36.43
C SER A 14 -24.32 5.54 35.16
N ALA A 15 -24.61 4.24 35.14
CA ALA A 15 -24.54 3.36 33.98
C ALA A 15 -25.53 3.78 32.86
N PRO A 16 -25.20 3.57 31.57
CA PRO A 16 -26.18 3.63 30.49
C PRO A 16 -26.90 2.29 30.28
N GLN A 17 -28.22 2.38 30.24
CA GLN A 17 -29.19 1.31 30.00
C GLN A 17 -29.15 0.83 28.54
N THR A 18 -29.09 -0.49 28.35
CA THR A 18 -29.32 -1.19 27.09
C THR A 18 -30.82 -1.30 26.83
N ALA A 19 -31.32 -0.57 25.82
CA ALA A 19 -32.68 -0.73 25.31
C ALA A 19 -32.64 -1.48 23.97
N ALA A 20 -33.30 -2.64 23.95
CA ALA A 20 -33.61 -3.39 22.74
C ALA A 20 -34.77 -2.73 21.97
N THR A 21 -34.73 -2.74 20.63
CA THR A 21 -35.91 -2.61 19.74
C THR A 21 -35.59 -3.21 18.37
N GLU A 22 -36.10 -4.41 18.10
CA GLU A 22 -36.44 -4.93 16.77
C GLU A 22 -37.86 -4.44 16.37
N PRO A 23 -38.43 -4.82 15.20
CA PRO A 23 -37.95 -4.79 13.82
C PRO A 23 -38.99 -4.07 12.91
N VAL A 24 -38.85 -4.21 11.58
CA VAL A 24 -39.87 -4.10 10.50
C VAL A 24 -39.44 -3.13 9.42
N ASN A 25 -39.24 -3.65 8.20
CA ASN A 25 -39.93 -3.17 7.01
C ASN A 25 -39.90 -4.22 5.89
N ARG A 26 -41.06 -4.86 5.68
CA ARG A 26 -41.44 -5.48 4.41
C ARG A 26 -41.74 -4.36 3.42
N THR A 27 -41.22 -4.47 2.20
CA THR A 27 -41.90 -3.90 1.03
C THR A 27 -41.73 -4.84 -0.14
N ALA A 28 -42.87 -5.24 -0.69
CA ALA A 28 -43.02 -6.13 -1.81
C ALA A 28 -42.91 -5.37 -3.15
N GLY A 29 -42.46 -6.10 -4.16
CA GLY A 29 -42.88 -5.93 -5.56
C GLY A 29 -42.06 -4.94 -6.39
N LEU A 30 -41.49 -5.44 -7.49
CA LEU A 30 -42.04 -5.18 -8.83
C LEU A 30 -41.17 -5.82 -9.94
N ARG A 31 -41.88 -6.58 -10.77
CA ARG A 31 -41.75 -6.72 -12.23
C ARG A 31 -40.63 -7.59 -12.81
N ALA A 32 -41.11 -8.75 -13.27
CA ALA A 32 -40.58 -9.58 -14.33
C ALA A 32 -40.11 -8.77 -15.56
N GLY A 33 -38.86 -8.96 -15.94
CA GLY A 33 -38.29 -8.57 -17.23
C GLY A 33 -38.27 -9.77 -18.18
N ALA A 34 -38.80 -9.53 -19.38
CA ALA A 34 -39.07 -10.46 -20.48
C ALA A 34 -37.86 -11.31 -20.95
N PRO A 35 -38.10 -12.46 -21.62
CA PRO A 35 -37.05 -13.35 -22.11
C PRO A 35 -36.24 -12.73 -23.26
N ARG A 36 -34.91 -12.87 -23.17
CA ARG A 36 -33.98 -12.54 -24.26
C ARG A 36 -34.23 -13.49 -25.43
N ARG A 37 -34.60 -12.93 -26.59
CA ARG A 37 -34.62 -13.59 -27.89
C ARG A 37 -33.25 -14.18 -28.18
N VAL A 38 -33.21 -15.50 -28.34
CA VAL A 38 -32.12 -16.22 -29.00
C VAL A 38 -32.20 -15.85 -30.48
N LEU A 39 -31.22 -15.11 -31.00
CA LEU A 39 -31.02 -15.01 -32.43
C LEU A 39 -30.23 -16.24 -32.88
N ASP A 40 -30.87 -17.00 -33.74
CA ASP A 40 -30.29 -17.97 -34.64
C ASP A 40 -29.17 -17.31 -35.47
N MET A 41 -27.94 -17.80 -35.33
CA MET A 41 -26.80 -17.45 -36.18
C MET A 41 -26.41 -18.71 -36.96
N SER A 42 -27.14 -18.96 -38.04
CA SER A 42 -26.71 -19.84 -39.12
C SER A 42 -26.28 -19.00 -40.32
N SER A 43 -25.26 -19.49 -41.02
CA SER A 43 -24.75 -19.07 -42.33
C SER A 43 -23.67 -17.96 -42.37
N ALA A 44 -22.43 -18.47 -42.45
CA ALA A 44 -21.43 -18.16 -43.48
C ALA A 44 -21.11 -16.69 -43.83
N ASP A 45 -19.88 -16.28 -43.52
CA ASP A 45 -19.07 -15.61 -44.53
C ASP A 45 -17.57 -15.89 -44.33
N ARG A 46 -16.88 -16.17 -45.43
CA ARG A 46 -15.43 -16.41 -45.49
C ARG A 46 -14.77 -15.07 -45.73
N GLY A 47 -14.08 -14.54 -44.73
CA GLY A 47 -13.24 -13.34 -44.87
C GLY A 47 -11.84 -13.63 -44.37
N ASP A 48 -10.94 -13.90 -45.31
CA ASP A 48 -9.50 -13.95 -45.09
C ASP A 48 -9.01 -12.58 -44.57
N HIS A 49 -8.53 -12.54 -43.32
CA HIS A 49 -7.94 -11.36 -42.70
C HIS A 49 -6.59 -11.75 -42.12
N SER A 50 -5.55 -11.70 -42.96
CA SER A 50 -4.15 -11.56 -42.55
C SER A 50 -3.92 -10.14 -41.99
N GLY A 51 -4.67 -9.78 -40.96
CA GLY A 51 -4.49 -8.58 -40.17
C GLY A 51 -3.99 -9.00 -38.79
N SER A 52 -2.71 -8.73 -38.52
CA SER A 52 -2.07 -8.89 -37.22
C SER A 52 -2.82 -8.10 -36.14
N SER A 53 -3.89 -8.67 -35.62
CA SER A 53 -4.56 -8.23 -34.40
C SER A 53 -3.80 -8.89 -33.27
N ALA A 54 -2.72 -8.23 -32.85
CA ALA A 54 -2.13 -8.47 -31.54
C ALA A 54 -3.27 -8.23 -30.54
N ARG A 55 -3.83 -9.36 -30.11
CA ARG A 55 -4.84 -9.48 -29.06
C ARG A 55 -4.45 -8.50 -27.96
N ILE A 56 -5.33 -7.54 -27.70
CA ILE A 56 -5.36 -6.84 -26.42
C ILE A 56 -5.76 -7.92 -25.41
N SER A 57 -4.80 -8.77 -25.09
CA SER A 57 -4.96 -9.81 -24.10
C SER A 57 -5.23 -9.08 -22.80
N ASP A 58 -6.39 -9.39 -22.26
CA ASP A 58 -6.84 -9.13 -20.90
C ASP A 58 -5.73 -9.43 -19.90
N THR A 59 -4.83 -8.46 -19.74
CA THR A 59 -3.80 -8.44 -18.72
C THR A 59 -4.50 -7.99 -17.45
N VAL A 60 -5.15 -8.96 -16.81
CA VAL A 60 -5.31 -9.02 -15.36
C VAL A 60 -3.99 -8.54 -14.74
N CYS A 61 -4.08 -7.59 -13.82
CA CYS A 61 -3.00 -6.96 -13.04
C CYS A 61 -1.70 -7.77 -12.93
N SER A 62 -0.86 -7.75 -13.97
CA SER A 62 0.54 -8.08 -13.86
C SER A 62 1.25 -6.77 -13.50
N MET A 63 2.06 -6.78 -12.43
CA MET A 63 2.85 -5.61 -12.04
C MET A 63 3.55 -5.06 -13.28
N PRO A 64 3.45 -3.75 -13.58
CA PRO A 64 4.15 -3.17 -14.70
C PRO A 64 5.67 -3.37 -14.54
N PRO A 65 6.41 -3.61 -15.64
CA PRO A 65 7.83 -3.90 -15.59
C PRO A 65 8.64 -2.76 -14.92
N PRO A 66 9.80 -3.08 -14.32
CA PRO A 66 10.64 -2.10 -13.64
C PRO A 66 11.09 -1.04 -14.63
N ASN A 67 10.73 0.23 -14.37
CA ASN A 67 10.94 1.47 -15.18
C ASN A 67 9.76 2.03 -16.01
N TRP A 68 8.55 1.45 -15.97
CA TRP A 68 7.45 1.85 -16.86
C TRP A 68 6.80 3.24 -16.58
N LYS A 69 7.24 4.01 -15.57
CA LYS A 69 6.53 5.23 -15.14
C LYS A 69 6.16 6.13 -16.34
N PRO A 70 4.86 6.35 -16.61
CA PRO A 70 4.42 7.07 -17.80
C PRO A 70 5.05 8.46 -17.89
N SER A 71 5.55 8.82 -19.08
CA SER A 71 6.08 10.16 -19.35
C SER A 71 5.02 11.24 -19.12
N ARG A 72 5.44 12.49 -18.85
CA ARG A 72 4.52 13.62 -18.60
C ARG A 72 3.50 13.81 -19.73
N GLY A 73 3.91 13.62 -20.99
CA GLY A 73 3.01 13.68 -22.14
C GLY A 73 1.96 12.56 -22.14
N ARG A 74 2.36 11.35 -21.75
CA ARG A 74 1.46 10.20 -21.60
C ARG A 74 0.49 10.41 -20.44
N LEU A 75 0.94 10.93 -19.30
CA LEU A 75 0.09 11.24 -18.14
C LEU A 75 -1.06 12.19 -18.49
N ARG A 76 -0.82 13.21 -19.33
CA ARG A 76 -1.86 14.14 -19.80
C ARG A 76 -2.91 13.49 -20.70
N ARG A 77 -2.55 12.40 -21.38
CA ARG A 77 -3.45 11.62 -22.25
C ARG A 77 -4.24 10.54 -21.47
N LEU A 78 -3.81 10.21 -20.26
CA LEU A 78 -4.52 9.25 -19.41
C LEU A 78 -5.74 9.90 -18.75
N ASN A 79 -6.87 9.21 -18.81
CA ASN A 79 -8.05 9.65 -18.08
C ASN A 79 -7.90 9.41 -16.56
N ARG A 80 -8.79 10.01 -15.75
CA ARG A 80 -8.73 9.90 -14.29
C ARG A 80 -8.77 8.46 -13.78
N ARG A 81 -9.56 7.59 -14.41
CA ARG A 81 -9.67 6.16 -14.03
C ARG A 81 -8.34 5.42 -14.28
N GLN A 82 -7.67 5.71 -15.39
CA GLN A 82 -6.35 5.15 -15.71
C GLN A 82 -5.28 5.66 -14.76
N ARG A 83 -5.25 6.98 -14.46
CA ARG A 83 -4.30 7.56 -13.50
C ARG A 83 -4.42 6.93 -12.12
N LYS A 84 -5.65 6.70 -11.64
CA LYS A 84 -5.93 5.98 -10.39
C LYS A 84 -5.48 4.52 -10.43
N ARG A 85 -5.82 3.79 -11.50
CA ARG A 85 -5.44 2.37 -11.67
C ARG A 85 -3.91 2.19 -11.66
N LEU A 86 -3.18 3.14 -12.22
CA LEU A 86 -1.72 3.10 -12.33
C LEU A 86 -1.00 3.79 -11.16
N HIS A 87 -1.70 4.39 -10.18
CA HIS A 87 -1.09 5.16 -9.09
C HIS A 87 -0.13 6.28 -9.58
N VAL A 88 -0.55 7.01 -10.61
CA VAL A 88 0.24 8.11 -11.21
C VAL A 88 -0.47 9.46 -11.14
N GLY A 89 0.31 10.53 -11.19
CA GLY A 89 -0.23 11.90 -11.15
C GLY A 89 -0.72 12.23 -9.74
N GLU A 90 -2.00 12.57 -9.60
CA GLU A 90 -2.62 12.88 -8.29
C GLU A 90 -2.80 11.64 -7.38
N PHE A 91 -2.54 10.43 -7.89
CA PHE A 91 -2.66 9.18 -7.16
C PHE A 91 -1.29 8.55 -6.83
N THR A 92 -0.21 9.31 -6.99
CA THR A 92 1.12 8.82 -6.61
C THR A 92 1.21 8.73 -5.09
N GLU A 93 1.56 7.53 -4.63
CA GLU A 93 1.83 7.22 -3.23
C GLU A 93 3.35 7.09 -3.08
N THR A 94 3.90 7.75 -2.06
CA THR A 94 5.31 7.64 -1.73
C THR A 94 5.52 6.75 -0.52
N GLY A 95 6.72 6.19 -0.42
CA GLY A 95 7.22 5.49 0.76
C GLY A 95 8.69 5.81 0.95
N PHE A 96 9.27 5.39 2.04
CA PHE A 96 10.71 5.56 2.29
C PHE A 96 11.31 4.24 2.71
N GLU A 97 12.60 4.08 2.42
CA GLU A 97 13.38 2.92 2.80
C GLU A 97 14.01 3.20 4.17
N ILE A 98 14.02 2.19 5.03
CA ILE A 98 14.77 2.16 6.27
C ILE A 98 15.84 1.09 6.17
N ARG A 99 17.05 1.41 6.61
CA ARG A 99 18.15 0.45 6.71
C ARG A 99 18.61 0.42 8.15
N ILE A 100 18.70 -0.79 8.68
CA ILE A 100 19.00 -1.04 10.07
C ILE A 100 20.18 -2.00 10.11
N GLU A 101 21.24 -1.60 10.81
CA GLU A 101 22.38 -2.45 11.13
C GLU A 101 22.34 -2.77 12.61
N PHE A 102 22.52 -4.04 12.95
CA PHE A 102 22.41 -4.51 14.33
C PHE A 102 23.79 -4.62 14.98
N VAL A 103 23.85 -4.41 16.30
CA VAL A 103 25.10 -4.50 17.08
C VAL A 103 25.67 -5.92 17.06
N ALA A 104 24.77 -6.92 17.09
CA ALA A 104 25.11 -8.33 16.99
C ALA A 104 24.13 -9.04 16.04
N PRO A 105 24.51 -10.18 15.43
CA PRO A 105 23.61 -10.95 14.60
C PRO A 105 22.36 -11.38 15.38
N LEU A 106 21.17 -11.01 14.91
CA LEU A 106 19.93 -11.46 15.54
C LEU A 106 19.57 -12.89 15.12
N ALA A 107 19.23 -13.71 16.12
CA ALA A 107 18.54 -14.97 15.93
C ALA A 107 17.04 -14.75 15.66
N ASP A 108 16.37 -15.80 15.20
CA ASP A 108 14.97 -15.77 14.76
C ASP A 108 14.03 -15.17 15.81
N GLU A 109 14.11 -15.65 17.06
CA GLU A 109 13.22 -15.20 18.15
C GLU A 109 13.48 -13.76 18.60
N ALA A 110 14.70 -13.26 18.41
CA ALA A 110 15.02 -11.86 18.69
C ALA A 110 14.52 -10.96 17.56
N LEU A 111 14.66 -11.41 16.30
CA LEU A 111 14.17 -10.71 15.13
C LEU A 111 12.64 -10.62 15.12
N ASP A 112 11.94 -11.69 15.50
CA ASP A 112 10.48 -11.72 15.59
C ASP A 112 9.95 -10.73 16.63
N ARG A 113 10.57 -10.67 17.82
CA ARG A 113 10.21 -9.69 18.85
C ARG A 113 10.47 -8.27 18.39
N PHE A 114 11.63 -8.01 17.79
CA PHE A 114 11.97 -6.70 17.25
C PHE A 114 10.97 -6.27 16.17
N THR A 115 10.67 -7.14 15.22
CA THR A 115 9.76 -6.87 14.10
C THR A 115 8.33 -6.67 14.59
N THR A 116 7.87 -7.46 15.56
CA THR A 116 6.55 -7.29 16.19
C THR A 116 6.42 -5.90 16.81
N ASN A 117 7.39 -5.48 17.64
CA ASN A 117 7.35 -4.17 18.28
C ASN A 117 7.39 -3.01 17.26
N LEU A 118 8.18 -3.17 16.19
CA LEU A 118 8.24 -2.19 15.10
C LEU A 118 6.92 -2.09 14.33
N LEU A 119 6.28 -3.24 14.06
CA LEU A 119 4.97 -3.29 13.41
C LEU A 119 3.84 -2.75 14.28
N GLU A 120 3.90 -2.90 15.60
CA GLU A 120 2.95 -2.28 16.53
C GLU A 120 3.04 -0.74 16.47
N LEU A 121 4.25 -0.18 16.51
CA LEU A 121 4.47 1.26 16.33
C LEU A 121 3.94 1.73 14.97
N ALA A 122 4.24 0.99 13.90
CA ALA A 122 3.76 1.30 12.55
C ALA A 122 2.22 1.29 12.51
N GLY A 123 1.59 0.30 13.13
CA GLY A 123 0.13 0.16 13.19
C GLY A 123 -0.56 1.34 13.86
N VAL A 124 -0.05 1.82 15.00
CA VAL A 124 -0.56 3.01 15.70
C VAL A 124 -0.51 4.25 14.81
N ARG A 125 0.53 4.36 13.98
CA ARG A 125 0.74 5.48 13.04
C ARG A 125 0.08 5.29 11.68
N ARG A 126 -0.67 4.19 11.48
CA ARG A 126 -1.25 3.82 10.17
C ARG A 126 -0.18 3.72 9.08
N LEU A 127 0.89 3.00 9.38
CA LEU A 127 1.99 2.69 8.48
C LEU A 127 2.08 1.17 8.28
N LEU A 128 2.54 0.78 7.10
CA LEU A 128 2.89 -0.60 6.77
C LEU A 128 4.39 -0.65 6.49
N ILE A 129 5.05 -1.67 7.04
CA ILE A 129 6.47 -1.91 6.82
C ILE A 129 6.61 -3.30 6.22
N GLY A 130 7.33 -3.39 5.10
CA GLY A 130 7.67 -4.65 4.44
C GLY A 130 9.18 -4.77 4.22
N GLY A 131 9.67 -5.96 3.91
CA GLY A 131 11.08 -6.19 3.56
C GLY A 131 12.00 -6.53 4.73
N LEU A 132 11.54 -6.38 5.98
CA LEU A 132 12.29 -6.74 7.19
C LEU A 132 12.52 -8.26 7.26
N GLY A 133 13.62 -8.70 6.67
CA GLY A 133 14.00 -10.12 6.62
C GLY A 133 15.35 -10.31 5.94
N GLY A 134 15.77 -11.57 5.82
CA GLY A 134 17.03 -11.92 5.20
C GLY A 134 17.53 -13.29 5.68
N ARG A 135 18.79 -13.60 5.37
CA ARG A 135 19.42 -14.84 5.84
C ARG A 135 19.82 -14.69 7.31
N LEU A 136 19.34 -15.60 8.15
CA LEU A 136 19.71 -15.66 9.55
C LEU A 136 21.12 -16.26 9.76
N PRO A 137 21.85 -15.82 10.80
CA PRO A 137 21.51 -14.73 11.71
C PRO A 137 21.70 -13.35 11.03
N LEU A 138 20.76 -12.44 11.30
CA LEU A 138 20.63 -11.19 10.55
C LEU A 138 21.51 -10.09 11.13
N THR A 139 22.47 -9.59 10.35
CA THR A 139 23.35 -8.47 10.75
C THR A 139 22.86 -7.11 10.24
N ARG A 140 22.14 -7.12 9.12
CA ARG A 140 21.52 -5.94 8.51
C ARG A 140 20.19 -6.31 7.90
N THR A 141 19.23 -5.40 8.00
CA THR A 141 17.95 -5.52 7.33
C THR A 141 17.55 -4.20 6.68
N GLU A 142 16.74 -4.31 5.64
CA GLU A 142 16.20 -3.16 4.92
C GLU A 142 14.69 -3.34 4.87
N GLY A 143 13.98 -2.24 5.10
CA GLY A 143 12.53 -2.22 5.08
C GLY A 143 12.02 -1.09 4.23
N PHE A 144 10.83 -1.24 3.67
CA PHE A 144 10.12 -0.17 2.98
C PHE A 144 8.86 0.18 3.75
N VAL A 145 8.71 1.48 4.04
CA VAL A 145 7.62 2.03 4.84
C VAL A 145 6.67 2.79 3.94
N VAL A 146 5.39 2.44 3.98
CA VAL A 146 4.29 3.11 3.28
C VAL A 146 3.16 3.43 4.25
N ARG A 147 2.23 4.30 3.85
CA ARG A 147 1.01 4.55 4.62
C ARG A 147 0.05 3.36 4.47
N ASP A 148 -0.60 2.99 5.57
CA ASP A 148 -1.71 2.03 5.57
C ASP A 148 -2.94 2.69 4.91
N GLY A 149 -3.25 2.24 3.70
CA GLY A 149 -4.32 2.79 2.87
C GLY A 149 -3.86 3.83 1.87
N ARG A 150 -4.62 4.92 1.73
CA ARG A 150 -4.37 5.95 0.70
C ARG A 150 -3.42 7.03 1.21
N GLY A 151 -2.51 7.43 0.34
CA GLY A 151 -1.65 8.60 0.54
C GLY A 151 -0.20 8.22 0.85
N SER A 152 0.51 9.16 1.46
CA SER A 152 1.94 9.07 1.69
C SER A 152 2.24 9.24 3.18
N PRO A 153 3.29 8.60 3.71
CA PRO A 153 3.74 8.84 5.07
C PRO A 153 4.22 10.29 5.23
N SER A 154 3.98 10.87 6.39
CA SER A 154 4.45 12.22 6.69
C SER A 154 5.93 12.22 7.10
N GLU A 155 6.56 13.39 7.07
CA GLU A 155 7.92 13.54 7.60
C GLU A 155 7.99 13.28 9.11
N GLU A 156 6.90 13.57 9.84
CA GLU A 156 6.79 13.24 11.26
C GLU A 156 6.79 11.73 11.50
N ASP A 157 6.09 10.98 10.65
CA ASP A 157 6.07 9.52 10.69
C ASP A 157 7.46 8.93 10.44
N ARG A 158 8.19 9.48 9.46
CA ARG A 158 9.57 9.08 9.18
C ARG A 158 10.46 9.29 10.40
N ARG A 159 10.38 10.46 11.04
CA ARG A 159 11.17 10.78 12.25
C ARG A 159 10.82 9.85 13.40
N ALA A 160 9.54 9.62 13.65
CA ALA A 160 9.12 8.75 14.74
C ALA A 160 9.64 7.31 14.60
N ILE A 161 9.66 6.75 13.39
CA ILE A 161 10.24 5.43 13.12
C ILE A 161 11.75 5.45 13.37
N VAL A 162 12.46 6.45 12.83
CA VAL A 162 13.92 6.56 13.00
C VAL A 162 14.31 6.75 14.47
N ASP A 163 13.59 7.60 15.20
CA ASP A 163 13.87 7.87 16.61
C ASP A 163 13.58 6.64 17.47
N TRP A 164 12.49 5.92 17.21
CA TRP A 164 12.22 4.65 17.88
C TRP A 164 13.32 3.62 17.62
N LEU A 165 13.80 3.49 16.37
CA LEU A 165 14.88 2.57 16.03
C LEU A 165 16.19 2.92 16.77
N ARG A 166 16.47 4.21 16.99
CA ARG A 166 17.65 4.64 17.78
C ARG A 166 17.56 4.32 19.26
N THR A 167 16.35 4.13 19.80
CA THR A 167 16.16 3.75 21.21
C THR A 167 16.34 2.26 21.47
N GLN A 168 16.39 1.43 20.42
CA GLN A 168 16.52 -0.01 20.57
C GLN A 168 17.98 -0.41 20.86
N PRO A 169 18.26 -1.19 21.92
CA PRO A 169 19.62 -1.59 22.27
C PRO A 169 20.26 -2.53 21.24
N GLU A 170 19.47 -3.21 20.42
CA GLU A 170 19.96 -4.10 19.37
C GLU A 170 20.47 -3.37 18.12
N VAL A 171 20.11 -2.09 17.93
CA VAL A 171 20.41 -1.31 16.72
C VAL A 171 21.74 -0.57 16.86
N ALA A 172 22.67 -0.84 15.95
CA ALA A 172 23.96 -0.15 15.86
C ALA A 172 23.84 1.14 15.05
N SER A 173 23.18 1.08 13.90
CA SER A 173 22.98 2.22 13.03
C SER A 173 21.63 2.15 12.33
N VAL A 174 21.03 3.32 12.09
CA VAL A 174 19.80 3.46 11.31
C VAL A 174 19.95 4.59 10.30
N SER A 175 19.52 4.34 9.08
CA SER A 175 19.37 5.36 8.04
C SER A 175 18.01 5.25 7.38
N SER A 176 17.46 6.38 6.94
CA SER A 176 16.26 6.43 6.13
C SER A 176 16.51 7.21 4.84
N SER A 177 15.91 6.74 3.74
CA SER A 177 15.96 7.45 2.46
C SER A 177 14.92 8.56 2.41
N ASP A 178 15.05 9.44 1.41
CA ASP A 178 14.00 10.38 1.06
C ASP A 178 12.76 9.63 0.55
N PRO A 179 11.54 10.19 0.71
CA PRO A 179 10.34 9.59 0.16
C PRO A 179 10.44 9.38 -1.36
N VAL A 180 10.40 8.12 -1.78
CA VAL A 180 10.40 7.68 -3.17
C VAL A 180 9.02 7.17 -3.57
N ASP A 181 8.76 7.12 -4.88
CA ASP A 181 7.52 6.55 -5.42
C ASP A 181 7.40 5.06 -5.03
N ALA A 182 6.37 4.70 -4.27
CA ALA A 182 6.21 3.34 -3.75
C ALA A 182 5.94 2.29 -4.85
N TRP A 183 5.50 2.73 -6.03
CA TRP A 183 5.11 1.87 -7.14
C TRP A 183 6.22 1.74 -8.20
N TYR A 184 6.96 2.83 -8.44
CA TYR A 184 7.93 2.91 -9.52
C TYR A 184 9.35 3.32 -9.09
N GLY A 185 9.55 3.69 -7.83
CA GLY A 185 10.79 4.29 -7.32
C GLY A 185 11.89 3.30 -6.93
N TRP A 186 11.60 1.99 -6.91
CA TRP A 186 12.58 0.95 -6.58
C TRP A 186 13.46 0.51 -7.77
N ALA A 187 13.18 1.01 -8.97
CA ALA A 187 13.99 0.69 -10.13
C ALA A 187 15.42 1.21 -9.91
N PRO A 188 16.47 0.37 -10.08
CA PRO A 188 17.83 0.86 -10.11
C PRO A 188 17.92 1.93 -11.21
N ALA A 189 18.77 2.94 -11.03
CA ALA A 189 19.01 3.99 -12.04
C ALA A 189 19.59 3.47 -13.38
N ALA A 190 19.49 2.16 -13.66
CA ALA A 190 20.10 1.49 -14.78
C ALA A 190 19.35 1.74 -16.09
N ALA A 191 20.15 2.19 -17.07
CA ALA A 191 19.87 2.31 -18.48
C ALA A 191 18.74 3.28 -18.83
N ALA A 192 19.16 4.48 -19.24
CA ALA A 192 18.41 5.28 -20.20
C ALA A 192 17.77 4.36 -21.26
N PRO A 193 16.57 4.66 -21.76
CA PRO A 193 16.00 3.91 -22.86
C PRO A 193 16.95 4.03 -24.05
N THR A 194 17.81 3.04 -24.26
CA THR A 194 18.36 2.78 -25.58
C THR A 194 17.18 2.26 -26.37
N ASP A 195 16.45 3.16 -27.01
CA ASP A 195 15.50 2.81 -28.04
C ASP A 195 16.22 1.88 -29.03
N PRO A 196 15.82 0.61 -29.21
CA PRO A 196 16.40 -0.27 -30.22
C PRO A 196 15.91 0.10 -31.63
N THR A 197 15.67 1.39 -31.92
CA THR A 197 15.15 1.88 -33.20
C THR A 197 16.01 3.01 -33.79
N ALA A 198 17.30 3.08 -33.42
CA ALA A 198 18.25 4.04 -33.96
C ALA A 198 19.47 3.40 -34.66
N GLU A 199 19.43 2.11 -35.01
CA GLU A 199 20.49 1.42 -35.75
C GLU A 199 19.97 0.80 -37.06
N ALA A 200 19.31 1.64 -37.87
CA ALA A 200 18.97 1.33 -39.26
C ALA A 200 18.96 2.61 -40.11
N ALA A 201 20.05 3.38 -40.05
CA ALA A 201 20.36 4.44 -41.00
C ALA A 201 21.85 4.79 -40.89
N GLY A 202 22.67 4.06 -41.64
CA GLY A 202 24.11 4.26 -41.78
C GLY A 202 24.67 3.32 -42.82
#